data_AF-A0A9D3UQW2-F1
#
_entry.id   AF-A0A9D3UQW2-F1
#
_cell.length_a   1.000
_cell.length_b   1.000
_cell.length_c   1.000
_cell.angle_alpha   90.00
_cell.angle_beta   90.00
_cell.angle_gamma   90.00
#
_symmetry.space_group_name_H-M   'P 1'
#
loop_
_entity.id
_entity.type
_entity.pdbx_description
1 polymer ?
#
loop_
_entity_poly.entity_id
_entity_poly.type
_entity_poly.pdbx_seq_one_letter_code
_entity_poly.pdbx_strand_id
1 'polypeptide(L)'
;LPQGKNAIDCKWIFVVKYNSNGSIQQYKARLVARAQNLRRYTFAPVAKLNTIRVLVSLVVNCDWKLHQLDVKNAFLNGNNKVCKPNKSLYGLKQSPKAWFERFTKVILQNDYKQSLADHTLFIKVTSTNKKAILIVYVDDIILIGDDEEEISNLKKLLNMELETKDLGKLRYFLGMEVARSKERLVINQRKYVLDLLKETGFFCCKSADPPMEANLRFNKEDRSLVNREKFQRLVGKLFYLSLTRPDIAFPVNVISQHMTNPTKEHMAAANRILKYLKKTPGRLNV
;
A
#
# COMPACT_ATOMS: atom_id res chain seq x y z
N LEU A 1 6.34 -2.00 35.82
CA LEU A 1 5.62 -0.93 35.08
C LEU A 1 5.54 0.29 35.99
N PRO A 2 5.53 1.54 35.49
CA PRO A 2 5.28 2.71 36.33
C PRO A 2 3.94 2.58 37.07
N GLN A 3 3.83 3.21 38.24
CA GLN A 3 2.63 3.13 39.07
C GLN A 3 1.38 3.61 38.28
N GLY A 4 0.29 2.84 38.34
CA GLY A 4 -0.95 3.13 37.62
C GLY A 4 -0.95 2.82 36.11
N LYS A 5 0.01 2.04 35.60
CA LYS A 5 0.05 1.62 34.18
C LYS A 5 -0.26 0.13 34.01
N ASN A 6 -1.17 -0.16 33.09
CA ASN A 6 -1.52 -1.53 32.70
C ASN A 6 -0.49 -2.11 31.71
N ALA A 7 -0.20 -3.41 31.83
CA ALA A 7 0.62 -4.13 30.89
C ALA A 7 -0.04 -4.19 29.51
N ILE A 8 0.75 -4.07 28.44
CA ILE A 8 0.26 -4.27 27.08
C ILE A 8 0.39 -5.76 26.75
N ASP A 9 -0.74 -6.40 26.44
CA ASP A 9 -0.78 -7.80 26.05
C ASP A 9 -0.11 -8.02 24.68
N CYS A 10 0.30 -9.24 24.36
CA CYS A 10 0.96 -9.60 23.11
C CYS A 10 0.21 -10.72 22.38
N LYS A 11 0.45 -10.86 21.07
CA LYS A 11 -0.12 -11.92 20.24
C LYS A 11 0.93 -12.43 19.26
N TRP A 12 1.01 -13.74 19.10
CA TRP A 12 1.78 -14.35 18.03
C TRP A 12 1.01 -14.29 16.71
N ILE A 13 1.69 -13.84 15.66
CA ILE A 13 1.21 -13.88 14.28
C ILE A 13 2.12 -14.80 13.49
N PHE A 14 1.54 -15.87 12.95
CA PHE A 14 2.22 -16.83 12.09
C PHE A 14 1.85 -16.57 10.64
N VAL A 15 2.84 -16.50 9.76
CA VAL A 15 2.70 -16.26 8.33
C VAL A 15 3.58 -17.26 7.59
N VAL A 16 2.99 -18.00 6.65
CA VAL A 16 3.75 -18.82 5.70
C VAL A 16 3.97 -17.99 4.44
N LYS A 17 5.23 -17.82 4.04
CA LYS A 17 5.59 -17.25 2.74
C LYS A 17 5.80 -18.38 1.74
N TYR A 18 5.30 -18.18 0.53
CA TYR A 18 5.43 -19.13 -0.58
C TYR A 18 6.26 -18.51 -1.71
N ASN A 19 6.99 -19.36 -2.42
CA ASN A 19 7.67 -19.01 -3.67
C ASN A 19 6.65 -18.87 -4.81
N SER A 20 7.10 -18.35 -5.95
CA SER A 20 6.27 -18.20 -7.16
C SER A 20 5.72 -19.53 -7.68
N ASN A 21 6.43 -20.64 -7.46
CA ASN A 21 6.02 -22.00 -7.82
C ASN A 21 5.11 -22.67 -6.78
N GLY A 22 4.70 -21.96 -5.72
CA GLY A 22 3.82 -22.48 -4.67
C GLY A 22 4.51 -23.28 -3.58
N SER A 23 5.83 -23.51 -3.65
CA SER A 23 6.56 -24.15 -2.55
C SER A 23 6.72 -23.18 -1.36
N ILE A 24 6.90 -23.73 -0.15
CA ILE A 24 7.08 -22.89 1.04
C ILE A 24 8.45 -22.24 0.97
N GLN A 25 8.46 -20.91 0.99
CA GLN A 25 9.67 -20.09 1.07
C GLN A 25 10.14 -19.97 2.51
N GLN A 26 9.23 -19.67 3.44
CA GLN A 26 9.61 -19.35 4.82
C GLN A 26 8.40 -19.43 5.76
N TYR A 27 8.59 -20.03 6.94
CA TYR A 27 7.68 -19.84 8.07
C TYR A 27 8.13 -18.63 8.89
N LYS A 28 7.23 -17.66 9.10
CA LYS A 28 7.52 -16.43 9.84
C LYS A 28 6.60 -16.33 11.05
N ALA A 29 7.18 -16.25 12.25
CA ALA A 29 6.48 -15.89 13.48
C ALA A 29 6.81 -14.45 13.86
N ARG A 30 5.82 -13.69 14.33
CA ARG A 30 6.02 -12.33 14.88
C ARG A 30 5.29 -12.21 16.20
N LEU A 31 5.96 -11.70 17.22
CA LEU A 31 5.31 -11.27 18.44
C LEU A 31 4.87 -9.81 18.27
N VAL A 32 3.58 -9.53 18.45
CA VAL A 32 2.98 -8.22 18.22
C VAL A 32 2.29 -7.74 19.48
N ALA A 33 2.59 -6.51 19.89
CA ALA A 33 1.91 -5.87 21.01
C ALA A 33 0.46 -5.52 20.62
N ARG A 34 -0.51 -5.83 21.49
CA ARG A 34 -1.93 -5.49 21.33
C ARG A 34 -2.24 -4.09 21.85
N ALA A 35 -1.53 -3.09 21.33
CA ALA A 35 -1.73 -1.69 21.69
C ALA A 35 -2.94 -1.01 21.01
N GLN A 36 -3.81 -1.78 20.35
CA GLN A 36 -4.98 -1.28 19.61
C GLN A 36 -5.93 -0.46 20.51
N ASN A 37 -6.07 -0.88 21.78
CA ASN A 37 -6.95 -0.26 22.78
C ASN A 37 -6.38 1.03 23.41
N LEU A 38 -5.12 1.40 23.14
CA LEU A 38 -4.53 2.64 23.66
C LEU A 38 -5.07 3.84 22.84
N ARG A 39 -5.83 4.72 23.48
CA ARG A 39 -6.41 5.97 22.90
C ARG A 39 -5.33 7.04 22.65
N ARG A 40 -4.34 6.76 21.80
CA ARG A 40 -3.39 7.76 21.30
C ARG A 40 -3.29 7.70 19.77
N TYR A 41 -2.96 8.85 19.18
CA TYR A 41 -2.84 9.11 17.75
C TYR A 41 -2.12 7.98 17.00
N THR A 42 -2.70 7.57 15.88
CA THR A 42 -2.18 6.52 15.00
C THR A 42 -1.49 7.20 13.83
N PHE A 43 -0.16 7.05 13.71
CA PHE A 43 0.62 7.60 12.60
C PHE A 43 1.20 6.46 11.78
N ALA A 44 1.30 6.64 10.47
CA ALA A 44 2.13 5.84 9.57
C ALA A 44 2.58 6.73 8.42
N PRO A 45 3.84 6.63 7.96
CA PRO A 45 4.29 7.40 6.81
C PRO A 45 3.70 6.80 5.54
N VAL A 46 2.57 7.35 5.08
CA VAL A 46 1.87 6.85 3.89
C VAL A 46 1.93 7.92 2.82
N ALA A 47 2.70 7.66 1.76
CA ALA A 47 2.74 8.51 0.59
C ALA A 47 1.36 8.63 -0.05
N LYS A 48 1.00 9.85 -0.47
CA LYS A 48 -0.26 10.08 -1.17
C LYS A 48 -0.18 9.46 -2.56
N LEU A 49 -1.24 8.75 -2.95
CA LEU A 49 -1.30 8.12 -4.29
C LEU A 49 -1.16 9.14 -5.42
N ASN A 50 -1.66 10.36 -5.25
CA ASN A 50 -1.49 11.43 -6.25
C ASN A 50 -0.02 11.82 -6.41
N THR A 51 0.74 11.90 -5.32
CA THR A 51 2.19 12.14 -5.38
C THR A 51 2.89 11.04 -6.15
N ILE A 52 2.57 9.78 -5.84
CA ILE A 52 3.15 8.62 -6.53
C ILE A 52 2.83 8.65 -8.02
N ARG A 53 1.61 8.99 -8.41
CA ARG A 53 1.22 9.15 -9.82
C ARG A 53 2.05 10.22 -10.53
N VAL A 54 2.23 11.39 -9.90
CA VAL A 54 3.08 12.46 -10.45
C VAL A 54 4.52 11.99 -10.61
N LEU A 55 5.09 11.32 -9.61
CA LEU A 55 6.45 10.79 -9.67
C LEU A 55 6.62 9.74 -10.77
N VAL A 56 5.65 8.84 -10.94
CA VAL A 56 5.63 7.87 -12.03
C VAL A 56 5.56 8.57 -13.39
N SER A 57 4.74 9.62 -13.52
CA SER A 57 4.71 10.42 -14.75
C SER A 57 6.05 11.09 -15.04
N LEU A 58 6.74 11.65 -14.03
CA LEU A 58 8.09 12.22 -14.21
C LEU A 58 9.10 11.17 -14.66
N VAL A 59 9.06 9.98 -14.06
CA VAL A 59 9.92 8.86 -14.46
C VAL A 59 9.77 8.51 -15.93
N VAL A 60 8.54 8.51 -16.45
CA VAL A 60 8.28 8.20 -17.86
C VAL A 60 8.70 9.36 -18.76
N ASN A 61 8.32 10.60 -18.44
CA ASN A 61 8.57 11.76 -19.29
C ASN A 61 10.04 12.20 -19.33
N CYS A 62 10.80 11.95 -18.26
CA CYS A 62 12.21 12.34 -18.16
C CYS A 62 13.16 11.14 -18.29
N ASP A 63 12.64 9.94 -18.58
CA ASP A 63 13.35 8.66 -18.59
C ASP A 63 14.21 8.38 -17.33
N TRP A 64 13.82 8.94 -16.18
CA TRP A 64 14.56 8.77 -14.93
C TRP A 64 14.50 7.33 -14.43
N LYS A 65 15.50 6.88 -13.66
CA LYS A 65 15.45 5.54 -13.07
C LYS A 65 14.42 5.48 -11.94
N LEU A 66 13.80 4.32 -11.75
CA LEU A 66 12.80 4.07 -10.71
C LEU A 66 13.19 2.82 -9.92
N HIS A 67 13.62 3.03 -8.69
CA HIS A 67 14.14 2.01 -7.80
C HIS A 67 13.29 1.85 -6.56
N GLN A 68 13.37 0.67 -5.94
CA GLN A 68 12.67 0.35 -4.70
C GLN A 68 13.65 -0.19 -3.66
N LEU A 69 13.53 0.31 -2.43
CA LEU A 69 14.18 -0.25 -1.26
C LEU A 69 13.11 -0.72 -0.26
N ASP A 70 13.42 -1.77 0.48
CA ASP A 70 12.61 -2.29 1.58
C ASP A 70 13.36 -2.09 2.90
N VAL A 71 12.77 -1.37 3.85
CA VAL A 71 13.37 -1.16 5.17
C VAL A 71 13.16 -2.42 6.01
N LYS A 72 14.24 -3.13 6.32
CA LYS A 72 14.13 -4.29 7.20
C LYS A 72 13.68 -3.84 8.58
N ASN A 73 12.59 -4.44 9.04
CA ASN A 73 12.05 -4.20 10.38
C ASN A 73 11.88 -2.69 10.68
N ALA A 74 11.34 -1.94 9.74
CA ALA A 74 11.09 -0.50 9.86
C ALA A 74 10.60 -0.08 11.26
N PHE A 75 9.56 -0.73 11.79
CA PHE A 75 9.00 -0.43 13.11
C PHE A 75 9.90 -0.78 14.30
N LEU A 76 11.05 -1.42 14.11
CA LEU A 76 12.09 -1.64 15.12
C LEU A 76 13.23 -0.60 15.01
N ASN A 77 13.30 0.14 13.91
CA ASN A 77 14.32 1.17 13.69
C ASN A 77 14.03 2.46 14.44
N GLY A 78 12.88 2.61 15.08
CA GLY A 78 12.55 3.75 15.93
C GLY A 78 13.18 3.66 17.32
N ASN A 79 13.72 4.78 17.81
CA ASN A 79 14.16 4.91 19.18
C ASN A 79 12.97 5.32 20.05
N ASN A 80 12.42 4.42 20.85
CA ASN A 80 11.35 4.73 21.79
C ASN A 80 11.77 4.41 23.22
N LYS A 81 12.06 5.43 24.03
CA LYS A 81 12.30 5.32 25.47
C LYS A 81 10.98 5.36 26.24
N VAL A 82 10.15 4.31 26.15
CA VAL A 82 9.02 4.17 27.09
C VAL A 82 9.01 2.74 27.62
N CYS A 83 9.63 2.56 28.79
CA CYS A 83 9.74 1.34 29.60
C CYS A 83 10.48 0.15 28.94
N LYS A 84 11.82 0.26 28.83
CA LYS A 84 12.83 -0.79 28.48
C LYS A 84 12.39 -1.79 27.38
N PRO A 85 12.19 -1.31 26.15
CA PRO A 85 12.93 -1.95 25.05
C PRO A 85 13.86 -0.94 24.35
N ASN A 86 15.08 -1.36 24.01
CA ASN A 86 16.06 -0.54 23.29
C ASN A 86 15.66 -0.24 21.83
N LYS A 87 14.60 -0.90 21.32
CA LYS A 87 14.02 -0.74 19.98
C LYS A 87 12.50 -0.70 20.09
N SER A 88 11.81 0.04 19.21
CA SER A 88 10.35 0.05 19.15
C SER A 88 9.79 -1.34 18.77
N LEU A 89 8.61 -1.74 19.25
CA LEU A 89 8.01 -3.07 18.99
C LEU A 89 6.92 -3.02 17.92
N TYR A 90 6.75 -4.12 17.19
CA TYR A 90 5.61 -4.28 16.28
C TYR A 90 4.28 -4.21 17.04
N GLY A 91 3.29 -3.51 16.47
CA GLY A 91 1.95 -3.38 17.03
C GLY A 91 1.77 -2.21 17.98
N LEU A 92 2.84 -1.54 18.41
CA LEU A 92 2.75 -0.27 19.13
C LEU A 92 2.39 0.87 18.17
N LYS A 93 1.44 1.74 18.55
CA LYS A 93 0.99 2.88 17.74
C LYS A 93 2.11 3.92 17.51
N GLN A 94 3.08 4.01 18.41
CA GLN A 94 4.21 4.94 18.33
C GLN A 94 5.38 4.45 17.45
N SER A 95 5.44 3.16 17.11
CA SER A 95 6.59 2.60 16.37
C SER A 95 6.72 3.16 14.95
N PRO A 96 5.64 3.30 14.17
CA PRO A 96 5.74 3.91 12.84
C PRO A 96 6.22 5.37 12.90
N LYS A 97 5.78 6.12 13.92
CA LYS A 97 6.19 7.50 14.12
C LYS A 97 7.68 7.60 14.44
N ALA A 98 8.15 6.84 15.43
CA ALA A 98 9.55 6.88 15.85
C ALA A 98 10.52 6.46 14.74
N TRP A 99 10.13 5.48 13.92
CA TRP A 99 10.91 5.13 12.74
C TRP A 99 10.92 6.24 11.70
N PHE A 100 9.77 6.81 11.36
CA PHE A 100 9.72 7.88 10.38
C PHE A 100 10.45 9.14 10.84
N GLU A 101 10.42 9.47 12.13
CA GLU A 101 11.20 10.56 12.72
C GLU A 101 12.70 10.31 12.60
N ARG A 102 13.16 9.08 12.89
CA ARG A 102 14.57 8.71 12.70
C ARG A 102 14.97 8.77 11.22
N PHE A 103 14.13 8.24 10.33
CA PHE A 103 14.33 8.30 8.87
C PHE A 103 14.47 9.75 8.41
N THR A 104 13.51 10.60 8.78
CA THR A 104 13.48 12.01 8.44
C THR A 104 14.75 12.72 8.93
N LYS A 105 15.20 12.43 10.16
CA LYS A 105 16.43 13.01 10.71
C LYS A 105 17.65 12.67 9.84
N VAL A 106 17.84 11.40 9.48
CA VAL A 106 18.96 10.96 8.63
C VAL A 106 18.92 11.65 7.26
N ILE A 107 17.75 11.73 6.65
CA ILE A 107 17.57 12.34 5.33
C ILE A 107 17.82 13.85 5.35
N LEU A 108 17.27 14.57 6.33
CA LEU A 108 17.49 16.01 6.48
C LEU A 108 18.96 16.37 6.78
N GLN A 109 19.69 15.50 7.48
CA GLN A 109 21.13 15.67 7.73
C GLN A 109 21.99 15.50 6.46
N ASN A 110 21.43 14.97 5.38
CA ASN A 110 22.12 14.73 4.11
C ASN A 110 21.60 15.65 2.97
N ASP A 111 21.18 16.86 3.34
CA ASP A 111 20.76 17.96 2.45
C ASP A 111 19.48 17.73 1.62
N TYR A 112 18.68 16.74 1.98
CA TYR A 112 17.35 16.58 1.40
C TYR A 112 16.36 17.55 2.03
N LYS A 113 15.48 18.13 1.20
CA LYS A 113 14.38 18.98 1.64
C LYS A 113 13.08 18.18 1.62
N GLN A 114 12.36 18.20 2.74
CA GLN A 114 11.03 17.59 2.85
C GLN A 114 9.98 18.46 2.15
N SER A 115 9.07 17.84 1.40
CA SER A 115 8.00 18.56 0.72
C SER A 115 6.87 18.95 1.68
N LEU A 116 6.28 20.12 1.44
CA LEU A 116 5.07 20.57 2.14
C LEU A 116 3.79 19.93 1.57
N ALA A 117 3.81 19.52 0.30
CA ALA A 117 2.66 18.91 -0.36
C ALA A 117 2.45 17.45 0.08
N ASP A 118 3.56 16.73 0.31
CA ASP A 118 3.56 15.37 0.84
C ASP A 118 4.73 15.21 1.82
N HIS A 119 4.43 15.03 3.10
CA HIS A 119 5.45 14.92 4.14
C HIS A 119 6.33 13.69 4.00
N THR A 120 5.95 12.66 3.23
CA THR A 120 6.83 11.51 3.00
C THR A 120 7.75 11.65 1.79
N LEU A 121 7.64 12.77 1.06
CA LEU A 121 8.45 13.11 -0.11
C LEU A 121 9.65 13.97 0.29
N PHE A 122 10.83 13.60 -0.16
CA PHE A 122 12.06 14.36 0.03
C PHE A 122 12.81 14.53 -1.29
N ILE A 123 13.37 15.71 -1.50
CA ILE A 123 14.00 16.12 -2.75
C ILE A 123 15.36 16.73 -2.43
N LYS A 124 16.38 16.29 -3.15
CA LYS A 124 17.70 16.93 -3.19
C LYS A 124 17.99 17.35 -4.63
N VAL A 125 18.47 18.58 -4.77
CA VAL A 125 18.96 19.12 -6.05
C VAL A 125 20.45 19.35 -5.87
N THR A 126 21.26 18.72 -6.70
CA THR A 126 22.73 18.85 -6.63
C THR A 126 23.19 20.14 -7.30
N SER A 127 24.46 20.51 -7.09
CA SER A 127 25.07 21.70 -7.70
C SER A 127 25.02 21.69 -9.23
N THR A 128 24.97 20.49 -9.83
CA THR A 128 24.82 20.29 -11.29
C THR A 128 23.37 20.35 -11.78
N ASN A 129 22.43 20.77 -10.91
CA ASN A 129 20.98 20.84 -11.16
C ASN A 129 20.32 19.47 -11.42
N LYS A 130 21.00 18.36 -11.13
CA LYS A 130 20.39 17.04 -11.11
C LYS A 130 19.58 16.83 -9.84
N LYS A 131 18.63 15.91 -9.88
CA LYS A 131 17.63 15.68 -8.84
C LYS A 131 17.69 14.24 -8.37
N ALA A 132 17.69 14.07 -7.05
CA ALA A 132 17.40 12.82 -6.38
C ALA A 132 16.14 13.02 -5.54
N ILE A 133 15.13 12.19 -5.79
CA ILE A 133 13.84 12.26 -5.13
C ILE A 133 13.56 10.91 -4.49
N LEU A 134 13.12 10.94 -3.24
CA LEU A 134 12.70 9.76 -2.51
C LEU A 134 11.32 9.96 -1.92
N ILE A 135 10.53 8.90 -1.88
CA ILE A 135 9.23 8.90 -1.24
C ILE A 135 9.02 7.63 -0.42
N VAL A 136 8.47 7.78 0.79
CA VAL A 136 8.26 6.68 1.72
C VAL A 136 6.79 6.27 1.77
N TYR A 137 6.51 4.99 1.52
CA TYR A 137 5.20 4.38 1.75
C TYR A 137 5.37 3.22 2.71
N VAL A 138 5.08 3.46 3.99
CA VAL A 138 5.35 2.51 5.06
C VAL A 138 6.77 1.97 4.82
N ASP A 139 6.96 0.66 4.79
CA ASP A 139 8.31 0.07 4.81
C ASP A 139 9.02 0.16 3.45
N ASP A 140 8.27 0.52 2.38
CA ASP A 140 8.77 0.69 1.02
C ASP A 140 9.27 2.13 0.81
N ILE A 141 10.48 2.25 0.24
CA ILE A 141 11.04 3.51 -0.23
C ILE A 141 11.17 3.45 -1.73
N ILE A 142 10.60 4.43 -2.44
CA ILE A 142 10.79 4.60 -3.87
C ILE A 142 11.83 5.69 -4.09
N LEU A 143 12.82 5.42 -4.94
CA LEU A 143 13.85 6.36 -5.35
C LEU A 143 13.73 6.66 -6.85
N ILE A 144 13.72 7.94 -7.21
CA ILE A 144 13.74 8.41 -8.60
C ILE A 144 14.73 9.56 -8.78
N GLY A 145 15.18 9.78 -10.01
CA GLY A 145 16.05 10.92 -10.34
C GLY A 145 16.94 10.67 -11.55
N ASP A 146 17.66 11.71 -11.94
CA ASP A 146 18.71 11.72 -12.97
C ASP A 146 20.13 11.78 -12.37
N ASP A 147 20.25 11.95 -11.05
CA ASP A 147 21.53 11.87 -10.35
C ASP A 147 21.83 10.44 -9.87
N GLU A 148 22.42 9.63 -10.75
CA GLU A 148 22.73 8.23 -10.42
C GLU A 148 23.75 8.06 -9.31
N GLU A 149 24.69 8.99 -9.20
CA GLU A 149 25.73 8.97 -8.17
C GLU A 149 25.12 9.27 -6.80
N GLU A 150 24.31 10.32 -6.70
CA GLU A 150 23.57 10.65 -5.47
C GLU A 150 22.60 9.53 -5.08
N ILE A 151 21.89 8.91 -6.04
CA ILE A 151 21.01 7.76 -5.76
C ILE A 151 21.83 6.58 -5.20
N SER A 152 23.00 6.29 -5.76
CA SER A 152 23.90 5.23 -5.28
C SER A 152 24.40 5.52 -3.86
N ASN A 153 24.81 6.77 -3.59
CA ASN A 153 25.26 7.21 -2.28
C ASN A 153 24.13 7.15 -1.24
N LEU A 154 22.92 7.59 -1.61
CA LEU A 154 21.73 7.50 -0.78
C LEU A 154 21.40 6.05 -0.42
N LYS A 155 21.50 5.11 -1.36
CA LYS A 155 21.28 3.67 -1.08
C LYS A 155 22.27 3.15 -0.04
N LYS A 156 23.56 3.51 -0.17
CA LYS A 156 24.59 3.10 0.80
C LYS A 156 24.31 3.68 2.18
N LEU A 157 24.00 4.98 2.25
CA LEU A 157 23.63 5.67 3.48
C LEU A 157 22.42 5.00 4.17
N LEU A 158 21.34 4.77 3.42
CA LEU A 158 20.13 4.14 3.94
C LEU A 158 20.39 2.71 4.41
N ASN A 159 21.23 1.96 3.71
CA ASN A 159 21.60 0.62 4.12
C ASN A 159 22.42 0.62 5.42
N MET A 160 23.36 1.57 5.58
CA MET A 160 24.16 1.72 6.79
C MET A 160 23.33 2.13 8.00
N GLU A 161 22.46 3.13 7.85
CA GLU A 161 21.69 3.69 8.97
C GLU A 161 20.45 2.88 9.31
N LEU A 162 19.77 2.30 8.32
CA LEU A 162 18.42 1.74 8.47
C LEU A 162 18.27 0.29 8.00
N GLU A 163 19.39 -0.38 7.66
CA GLU A 163 19.42 -1.78 7.23
C GLU A 163 18.48 -2.07 6.02
N THR A 164 18.45 -1.18 5.04
CA THR A 164 17.57 -1.33 3.86
C THR A 164 18.04 -2.41 2.88
N LYS A 165 17.11 -3.18 2.33
CA LYS A 165 17.36 -4.09 1.22
C LYS A 165 17.07 -3.41 -0.12
N ASP A 166 18.03 -3.39 -1.03
CA ASP A 166 17.81 -2.94 -2.41
C ASP A 166 17.04 -4.02 -3.19
N LEU A 167 15.86 -3.65 -3.71
CA LEU A 167 15.03 -4.52 -4.56
C LEU A 167 15.27 -4.24 -6.06
N GLY A 168 16.13 -3.29 -6.38
CA GLY A 168 16.49 -2.91 -7.74
C GLY A 168 15.41 -2.04 -8.39
N LYS A 169 15.11 -2.32 -9.66
CA LYS A 169 14.05 -1.63 -10.40
C LYS A 169 12.68 -1.97 -9.79
N LEU A 170 11.79 -0.98 -9.71
CA LEU A 170 10.43 -1.20 -9.21
C LEU A 170 9.69 -2.20 -10.10
N ARG A 171 9.38 -3.38 -9.55
CA ARG A 171 8.58 -4.44 -10.20
C ARG A 171 7.26 -4.70 -9.50
N TYR A 172 7.20 -4.43 -8.19
CA TYR A 172 6.01 -4.62 -7.39
C TYR A 172 5.86 -3.46 -6.42
N PHE A 173 4.70 -2.82 -6.39
CA PHE A 173 4.39 -1.75 -5.45
C PHE A 173 3.01 -1.96 -4.84
N LEU A 174 2.93 -2.04 -3.50
CA LEU A 174 1.68 -2.31 -2.77
C LEU A 174 0.95 -3.59 -3.19
N GLY A 175 1.62 -4.56 -3.80
CA GLY A 175 0.99 -5.76 -4.37
C GLY A 175 0.50 -5.60 -5.82
N MET A 176 0.76 -4.46 -6.44
CA MET A 176 0.56 -4.21 -7.87
C MET A 176 1.84 -4.52 -8.64
N GLU A 177 1.72 -5.15 -9.81
CA GLU A 177 2.82 -5.37 -10.74
C GLU A 177 3.12 -4.09 -11.50
N VAL A 178 4.40 -3.75 -11.62
CA VAL A 178 4.89 -2.61 -12.38
C VAL A 178 5.78 -3.12 -13.51
N ALA A 179 5.39 -2.82 -14.74
CA ALA A 179 6.13 -3.15 -15.94
C ALA A 179 6.53 -1.87 -16.66
N ARG A 180 7.84 -1.62 -16.81
CA ARG A 180 8.37 -0.46 -17.53
C ARG A 180 8.90 -0.88 -18.89
N SER A 181 8.49 -0.15 -19.91
CA SER A 181 9.12 -0.09 -21.24
C SER A 181 9.79 1.27 -21.43
N LYS A 182 10.45 1.51 -22.57
CA LYS A 182 11.09 2.81 -22.86
C LYS A 182 10.09 3.97 -22.89
N GLU A 183 8.87 3.71 -23.36
CA GLU A 183 7.87 4.77 -23.62
C GLU A 183 6.74 4.82 -22.58
N ARG A 184 6.50 3.71 -21.86
CA ARG A 184 5.39 3.60 -20.91
C ARG A 184 5.75 2.80 -19.67
N LEU A 185 5.12 3.17 -18.56
CA LEU A 185 5.09 2.39 -17.34
C LEU A 185 3.66 1.93 -17.10
N VAL A 186 3.49 0.62 -16.95
CA VAL A 186 2.20 -0.05 -16.82
C VAL A 186 2.08 -0.60 -15.41
N ILE A 187 0.96 -0.31 -14.74
CA ILE A 187 0.61 -0.89 -13.44
C ILE A 187 -0.52 -1.90 -13.64
N ASN A 188 -0.33 -3.12 -13.13
CA ASN A 188 -1.23 -4.25 -13.32
C ASN A 188 -1.60 -4.92 -11.99
N GLN A 189 -2.83 -5.37 -11.86
CA GLN A 189 -3.34 -6.15 -10.72
C GLN A 189 -3.99 -7.48 -11.16
N ARG A 190 -3.61 -8.04 -12.31
CA ARG A 190 -4.20 -9.27 -12.88
C ARG A 190 -4.26 -10.42 -11.88
N LYS A 191 -3.15 -10.71 -11.20
CA LYS A 191 -3.10 -11.80 -10.21
C LYS A 191 -4.13 -11.57 -9.10
N TYR A 192 -4.21 -10.36 -8.58
CA TYR A 192 -5.19 -9.98 -7.55
C TYR A 192 -6.63 -10.18 -8.03
N VAL A 193 -6.96 -9.79 -9.27
CA VAL A 193 -8.29 -10.02 -9.86
C VAL A 193 -8.62 -11.50 -9.95
N LEU A 194 -7.68 -12.33 -10.42
CA LEU A 194 -7.88 -13.77 -10.54
C LEU A 194 -8.08 -14.43 -9.18
N ASP A 195 -7.30 -14.05 -8.18
CA ASP A 195 -7.42 -14.56 -6.82
C ASP A 195 -8.75 -14.12 -6.18
N LEU A 196 -9.18 -12.87 -6.39
CA LEU A 196 -10.48 -12.36 -5.96
C LEU A 196 -11.65 -13.14 -6.59
N LEU A 197 -11.57 -13.43 -7.88
CA LEU A 197 -12.60 -14.21 -8.58
C LEU A 197 -12.68 -15.65 -8.08
N LYS A 198 -11.54 -16.28 -7.75
CA LYS A 198 -11.49 -17.62 -7.15
C LYS A 198 -12.12 -17.62 -5.76
N GLU A 199 -11.70 -16.69 -4.90
CA GLU A 199 -12.19 -16.60 -3.51
C GLU A 199 -13.70 -16.33 -3.44
N THR A 200 -14.22 -15.53 -4.36
CA THR A 200 -15.65 -15.16 -4.39
C THR A 200 -16.52 -16.18 -5.12
N GLY A 201 -15.92 -17.18 -5.79
CA GLY A 201 -16.64 -18.17 -6.61
C GLY A 201 -17.07 -17.67 -7.99
N PHE A 202 -16.54 -16.52 -8.45
CA PHE A 202 -16.88 -15.91 -9.75
C PHE A 202 -15.90 -16.29 -10.88
N PHE A 203 -14.93 -17.17 -10.64
CA PHE A 203 -13.97 -17.60 -11.67
C PHE A 203 -14.67 -18.18 -12.93
N CYS A 204 -15.70 -19.02 -12.74
CA CYS A 204 -16.45 -19.65 -13.82
C CYS A 204 -17.76 -18.94 -14.21
N CYS A 205 -18.05 -17.74 -13.67
CA CYS A 205 -19.33 -17.07 -13.90
C CYS A 205 -19.52 -16.53 -15.34
N LYS A 206 -20.75 -16.24 -15.76
CA LYS A 206 -21.00 -15.46 -16.99
C LYS A 206 -20.51 -14.01 -16.81
N SER A 207 -19.83 -13.46 -17.81
CA SER A 207 -19.39 -12.07 -17.80
C SER A 207 -20.58 -11.10 -17.91
N ALA A 208 -20.39 -9.87 -17.44
CA ALA A 208 -21.38 -8.79 -17.52
C ALA A 208 -20.73 -7.52 -18.06
N ASP A 209 -21.50 -6.72 -18.80
CA ASP A 209 -21.12 -5.42 -19.35
C ASP A 209 -22.40 -4.59 -19.48
N PRO A 210 -22.47 -3.30 -19.07
CA PRO A 210 -21.50 -2.52 -18.29
C PRO A 210 -21.29 -3.02 -16.83
N PRO A 211 -20.25 -2.55 -16.11
CA PRO A 211 -19.96 -2.94 -14.71
C PRO A 211 -21.09 -2.60 -13.73
N MET A 212 -21.93 -1.62 -14.07
CA MET A 212 -23.15 -1.25 -13.35
C MET A 212 -24.21 -0.83 -14.36
N GLU A 213 -25.47 -1.11 -14.05
CA GLU A 213 -26.59 -0.74 -14.91
C GLU A 213 -26.82 0.77 -14.93
N ALA A 214 -27.20 1.31 -16.09
CA ALA A 214 -27.53 2.71 -16.23
C ALA A 214 -28.77 3.05 -15.38
N ASN A 215 -28.74 4.18 -14.67
CA ASN A 215 -29.82 4.65 -13.79
C ASN A 215 -30.23 3.67 -12.68
N LEU A 216 -29.29 2.83 -12.20
CA LEU A 216 -29.55 1.93 -11.06
C LEU A 216 -30.02 2.75 -9.84
N ARG A 217 -31.27 2.53 -9.43
CA ARG A 217 -31.86 3.09 -8.21
C ARG A 217 -32.13 1.95 -7.25
N PHE A 218 -31.45 1.96 -6.11
CA PHE A 218 -31.71 0.99 -5.05
C PHE A 218 -33.03 1.31 -4.38
N ASN A 219 -33.83 0.28 -4.11
CA ASN A 219 -35.07 0.44 -3.39
C ASN A 219 -34.77 0.80 -1.92
N LYS A 220 -35.24 1.96 -1.47
CA LYS A 220 -35.02 2.44 -0.09
C LYS A 220 -35.80 1.65 0.95
N GLU A 221 -36.84 0.93 0.54
CA GLU A 221 -37.70 0.13 1.42
C GLU A 221 -37.26 -1.34 1.49
N ASP A 222 -36.27 -1.76 0.69
CA ASP A 222 -35.77 -3.13 0.72
C ASP A 222 -35.03 -3.40 2.05
N ARG A 223 -35.58 -4.31 2.84
CA ARG A 223 -35.03 -4.77 4.13
C ARG A 223 -34.32 -6.12 4.00
N SER A 224 -34.01 -6.58 2.80
CA SER A 224 -33.36 -7.87 2.56
C SER A 224 -31.86 -7.83 2.92
N LEU A 225 -31.58 -7.86 4.23
CA LEU A 225 -30.22 -7.74 4.75
C LEU A 225 -29.33 -8.89 4.26
N VAL A 226 -28.11 -8.54 3.87
CA VAL A 226 -27.04 -9.50 3.61
C VAL A 226 -26.00 -9.44 4.72
N ASN A 227 -25.13 -10.46 4.77
CA ASN A 227 -24.03 -10.47 5.72
C ASN A 227 -23.12 -9.23 5.49
N ARG A 228 -23.15 -8.31 6.46
CA ARG A 228 -22.45 -7.03 6.43
C ARG A 228 -20.95 -7.20 6.27
N GLU A 229 -20.34 -8.13 7.00
CA GLU A 229 -18.90 -8.35 6.96
C GLU A 229 -18.44 -8.85 5.58
N LYS A 230 -19.20 -9.78 4.99
CA LYS A 230 -18.91 -10.29 3.65
C LYS A 230 -18.99 -9.18 2.60
N PHE A 231 -20.00 -8.33 2.69
CA PHE A 231 -20.16 -7.18 1.79
C PHE A 231 -19.04 -6.16 1.98
N GLN A 232 -18.77 -5.71 3.20
CA GLN A 232 -17.70 -4.76 3.50
C GLN A 232 -16.32 -5.27 3.05
N ARG A 233 -16.04 -6.56 3.28
CA ARG A 233 -14.81 -7.20 2.83
C ARG A 233 -14.68 -7.18 1.30
N LEU A 234 -15.77 -7.49 0.58
CA LEU A 234 -15.78 -7.45 -0.88
C LEU A 234 -15.61 -6.03 -1.42
N VAL A 235 -16.36 -5.06 -0.90
CA VAL A 235 -16.25 -3.66 -1.33
C VAL A 235 -14.86 -3.10 -1.05
N GLY A 236 -14.24 -3.44 0.10
CA GLY A 236 -12.87 -3.04 0.39
C GLY A 236 -11.86 -3.57 -0.63
N LYS A 237 -12.02 -4.83 -1.08
CA LYS A 237 -11.18 -5.42 -2.14
C LYS A 237 -11.39 -4.75 -3.50
N LEU A 238 -12.63 -4.45 -3.85
CA LEU A 238 -12.96 -3.72 -5.08
C LEU A 238 -12.47 -2.27 -5.04
N PHE A 239 -12.52 -1.62 -3.87
CA PHE A 239 -12.00 -0.26 -3.68
C PHE A 239 -10.49 -0.21 -3.91
N TYR A 240 -9.75 -1.16 -3.34
CA TYR A 240 -8.32 -1.31 -3.60
C TYR A 240 -8.02 -1.55 -5.09
N LEU A 241 -8.83 -2.35 -5.79
CA LEU A 241 -8.68 -2.56 -7.24
C LEU A 241 -8.98 -1.30 -8.06
N SER A 242 -9.93 -0.46 -7.60
CA SER A 242 -10.30 0.78 -8.30
C SER A 242 -9.14 1.79 -8.40
N LEU A 243 -8.09 1.64 -7.59
CA LEU A 243 -6.88 2.47 -7.65
C LEU A 243 -6.14 2.36 -8.99
N THR A 244 -6.20 1.19 -9.64
CA THR A 244 -5.62 0.94 -10.98
C THR A 244 -6.68 0.76 -12.06
N ARG A 245 -7.95 0.57 -11.68
CA ARG A 245 -9.10 0.35 -12.56
C ARG A 245 -10.10 1.51 -12.48
N PRO A 246 -9.82 2.66 -13.10
CA PRO A 246 -10.76 3.79 -13.15
C PRO A 246 -12.13 3.41 -13.72
N ASP A 247 -12.20 2.43 -14.61
CA ASP A 247 -13.44 1.96 -15.23
C ASP A 247 -14.44 1.31 -14.24
N ILE A 248 -13.98 0.87 -13.06
CA ILE A 248 -14.86 0.40 -11.98
C ILE A 248 -14.99 1.41 -10.83
N ALA A 249 -14.26 2.52 -10.86
CA ALA A 249 -14.19 3.46 -9.73
C ALA A 249 -15.57 4.04 -9.38
N PHE A 250 -16.36 4.42 -10.39
CA PHE A 250 -17.71 4.93 -10.18
C PHE A 250 -18.66 3.88 -9.57
N PRO A 251 -18.84 2.67 -10.17
CA PRO A 251 -19.63 1.60 -9.57
C PRO A 251 -19.23 1.25 -8.13
N VAL A 252 -17.92 1.19 -7.85
CA VAL A 252 -17.39 0.86 -6.52
C VAL A 252 -17.70 1.97 -5.51
N ASN A 253 -17.60 3.24 -5.92
CA ASN A 253 -17.97 4.36 -5.07
C ASN A 253 -19.46 4.31 -4.70
N VAL A 254 -20.34 4.02 -5.65
CA VAL A 254 -21.79 3.89 -5.41
C VAL A 254 -22.09 2.81 -4.38
N ILE A 255 -21.60 1.58 -4.55
CA ILE A 255 -21.87 0.49 -3.59
C ILE A 255 -21.21 0.74 -2.22
N SER A 256 -20.14 1.54 -2.16
CA SER A 256 -19.45 1.87 -0.90
C SER A 256 -20.31 2.68 0.07
N GLN A 257 -21.29 3.43 -0.44
CA GLN A 257 -22.21 4.23 0.37
C GLN A 257 -23.13 3.36 1.25
N HIS A 258 -23.27 2.06 0.92
CA HIS A 258 -24.17 1.13 1.59
C HIS A 258 -23.45 0.14 2.53
N MET A 259 -22.22 0.43 2.96
CA MET A 259 -21.42 -0.44 3.84
C MET A 259 -22.04 -0.68 5.23
N THR A 260 -22.91 0.21 5.72
CA THR A 260 -23.52 0.08 7.06
C THR A 260 -24.70 -0.88 7.03
N ASN A 261 -25.54 -0.81 5.99
CA ASN A 261 -26.76 -1.59 5.87
C ASN A 261 -26.95 -2.13 4.45
N PRO A 262 -26.19 -3.17 4.05
CA PRO A 262 -26.25 -3.71 2.70
C PRO A 262 -27.49 -4.61 2.49
N THR A 263 -28.10 -4.52 1.31
CA THR A 263 -29.26 -5.31 0.88
C THR A 263 -28.86 -6.33 -0.18
N LYS A 264 -29.78 -7.20 -0.60
CA LYS A 264 -29.53 -8.14 -1.71
C LYS A 264 -29.24 -7.40 -3.02
N GLU A 265 -29.89 -6.28 -3.29
CA GLU A 265 -29.63 -5.45 -4.47
C GLU A 265 -28.19 -4.90 -4.47
N HIS A 266 -27.71 -4.40 -3.32
CA HIS A 266 -26.32 -3.93 -3.19
C HIS A 266 -25.32 -5.06 -3.45
N MET A 267 -25.58 -6.26 -2.92
CA MET A 267 -24.74 -7.43 -3.16
C MET A 267 -24.78 -7.88 -4.63
N ALA A 268 -25.93 -7.80 -5.28
CA ALA A 268 -26.07 -8.10 -6.70
C ALA A 268 -25.25 -7.12 -7.57
N ALA A 269 -25.26 -5.82 -7.23
CA ALA A 269 -24.43 -4.81 -7.89
C ALA A 269 -22.92 -5.10 -7.70
N ALA A 270 -22.48 -5.45 -6.48
CA ALA A 270 -21.09 -5.84 -6.23
C ALA A 270 -20.69 -7.09 -7.03
N ASN A 271 -21.58 -8.10 -7.11
CA ASN A 271 -21.37 -9.30 -7.91
C ASN A 271 -21.32 -8.99 -9.42
N ARG A 272 -22.08 -8.01 -9.91
CA ARG A 272 -22.02 -7.56 -11.31
C ARG A 272 -20.64 -7.00 -11.66
N ILE A 273 -20.03 -6.23 -10.76
CA ILE A 273 -18.65 -5.73 -10.94
C ILE A 273 -17.67 -6.91 -11.07
N LEU A 274 -17.81 -7.97 -10.24
CA LEU A 274 -16.98 -9.17 -10.37
C LEU A 274 -17.15 -9.86 -11.74
N LYS A 275 -18.39 -9.98 -12.23
CA LYS A 275 -18.68 -10.52 -13.57
C LYS A 275 -18.04 -9.68 -14.68
N TYR A 276 -18.02 -8.35 -14.54
CA TYR A 276 -17.33 -7.47 -15.48
C TYR A 276 -15.81 -7.66 -15.45
N LEU A 277 -15.22 -7.74 -14.25
CA LEU A 277 -13.78 -7.97 -14.08
C LEU A 277 -13.31 -9.29 -14.71
N LYS A 278 -14.16 -10.32 -14.72
CA LYS A 278 -13.87 -11.59 -15.40
C LYS A 278 -13.61 -11.41 -16.90
N LYS A 279 -14.32 -10.50 -17.57
CA LYS A 279 -14.12 -10.23 -19.02
C LYS A 279 -12.72 -9.66 -19.28
N THR A 280 -12.21 -8.84 -18.35
CA THR A 280 -10.96 -8.10 -18.56
C THR A 280 -10.05 -8.16 -17.31
N PRO A 281 -9.52 -9.34 -16.96
CA PRO A 281 -8.79 -9.54 -15.71
C PRO A 281 -7.42 -8.84 -15.70
N GLY A 282 -6.83 -8.58 -16.87
CA GLY A 282 -5.56 -7.86 -17.02
C GLY A 282 -5.68 -6.60 -17.86
N ARG A 283 -6.85 -5.93 -17.89
CA ARG A 283 -7.00 -4.68 -18.64
C ARG A 283 -6.01 -3.67 -18.08
N LEU A 284 -5.09 -3.23 -18.94
CA LEU A 284 -4.16 -2.15 -18.67
C LEU A 284 -4.89 -0.86 -19.06
N ASN A 285 -5.15 0.01 -18.09
CA ASN A 285 -5.55 1.37 -18.40
C ASN A 285 -4.25 2.19 -18.48
N VAL A 286 -4.07 2.83 -19.64
CA VAL A 286 -2.87 3.53 -20.10
C VAL A 286 -2.45 4.62 -19.11
#